data_AF-I3C826-F1
#
_entry.id   AF-I3C826-F1
#
_cell.length_a   1.000
_cell.length_b   1.000
_cell.length_c   1.000
_cell.angle_alpha   90.00
_cell.angle_beta   90.00
_cell.angle_gamma   90.00
#
_symmetry.space_group_name_H-M   'P 1'
#
loop_
_entity.id
_entity.type
_entity.pdbx_description
1 polymer ?
#
loop_
_entity_poly.entity_id
_entity_poly.type
_entity_poly.pdbx_seq_one_letter_code
_entity_poly.pdbx_strand_id
1 'polypeptide(L)'
;MPFKLVRNKFRFSIVKLVILLCVLSVINSIYSFSKKYFHTEKYISTEVLVDTDGDGLTDDIDKDDDNDGIPDLMEDECEFSESYATPPPSVISDNSVTAIYSDFKGYWSSKTSSVNPTAFDGHSTLLAFESMGKTYATGVVNSRMIDIDNNGRYDGIDTDGDGVKDVNIEETTWVAVKPVTRITKGIRLEARALDGNLTNASGPLLTSGGIPFNPYLYEGERGLDMAYTIANIGNTWSFRLGGSTAAAYNDGVMDILLTQGAKLTAGSNYNRLNLLDANGNYLGNGLEIIWDNIPIVGESIVDQYNPDDSKHAANERKGLRFAAVELSEFNLTSAEISKAVAFRLEISSGADPVFFAVNESSFTPGCVSVDTDGDGIPNSLDLDSDNDGIFDAVESGHGKSINSEGKVIGAVGADGIPNSVQATGQFDSGNINYSIADSNEDNVLDYMSLDSDSDGCNDVIEAGFLDEDNDGILGKTPVSVNSLGIIIEQGGYTTPRDGDADGVFDFRKKSSQPTISFKLQNKTLFDGHASNITILADNVTNYRWQLSTDAGNSFVDLVDNDVYAGVNSKTLTIKKAEFSMEGYKYRVLLENTGYLCSPYNSSTEVTVKVRVKTVIMNRNRAYRVIK
;
A
#
# COMPACT_ATOMS: atom_id res chain seq x y z
N MET A 1 49.08 -6.66 52.65
CA MET A 1 48.37 -7.81 52.03
C MET A 1 47.18 -7.31 51.21
N PRO A 2 47.32 -7.11 49.88
CA PRO A 2 46.18 -6.92 49.00
C PRO A 2 46.22 -7.97 47.87
N PHE A 3 45.89 -9.23 48.17
CA PHE A 3 45.85 -10.30 47.15
C PHE A 3 44.54 -11.09 47.13
N LYS A 4 43.62 -10.83 48.06
CA LYS A 4 42.35 -11.58 48.18
C LYS A 4 41.15 -10.93 47.49
N LEU A 5 41.12 -9.61 47.28
CA LEU A 5 39.97 -8.94 46.65
C LEU A 5 39.97 -8.97 45.10
N VAL A 6 41.14 -8.99 44.46
CA VAL A 6 41.23 -8.99 42.98
C VAL A 6 40.88 -10.37 42.39
N ARG A 7 41.12 -11.45 43.13
CA ARG A 7 40.89 -12.83 42.68
C ARG A 7 39.41 -13.21 42.55
N ASN A 8 38.53 -12.60 43.36
CA ASN A 8 37.08 -12.85 43.30
C ASN A 8 36.37 -12.08 42.17
N LYS A 9 36.82 -10.86 41.84
CA LYS A 9 36.28 -10.12 40.67
C LYS A 9 36.68 -10.77 39.34
N PHE A 10 37.90 -11.29 39.22
CA PHE A 10 38.35 -12.01 38.02
C PHE A 10 37.63 -13.36 37.82
N ARG A 11 37.37 -14.11 38.90
CA ARG A 11 36.61 -15.38 38.81
C ARG A 11 35.15 -15.17 38.41
N PHE A 12 34.48 -14.11 38.89
CA PHE A 12 33.11 -13.81 38.49
C PHE A 12 32.99 -13.39 37.01
N SER A 13 33.99 -12.68 36.48
CA SER A 13 33.99 -12.24 35.08
C SER A 13 34.25 -13.38 34.09
N ILE A 14 35.12 -14.34 34.45
CA ILE A 14 35.40 -15.51 33.62
C ILE A 14 34.22 -16.48 33.61
N VAL A 15 33.54 -16.67 34.74
CA VAL A 15 32.34 -17.53 34.80
C VAL A 15 31.18 -16.93 33.97
N LYS A 16 30.99 -15.60 33.97
CA LYS A 16 30.01 -14.95 33.08
C LYS A 16 30.38 -15.09 31.59
N LEU A 17 31.65 -14.98 31.24
CA LEU A 17 32.11 -15.12 29.84
C LEU A 17 31.98 -16.56 29.34
N VAL A 18 32.27 -17.56 30.17
CA VAL A 18 32.11 -18.98 29.83
C VAL A 18 30.63 -19.35 29.71
N ILE A 19 29.76 -18.82 30.56
CA ILE A 19 28.31 -19.00 30.43
C ILE A 19 27.81 -18.33 29.14
N LEU A 20 28.27 -17.13 28.81
CA LEU A 20 27.87 -16.43 27.58
C LEU A 20 28.35 -17.17 26.32
N LEU A 21 29.57 -17.71 26.32
CA LEU A 21 30.10 -18.54 25.22
C LEU A 21 29.39 -19.91 25.11
N CYS A 22 29.01 -20.53 26.22
CA CYS A 22 28.17 -21.74 26.21
C CYS A 22 26.77 -21.43 25.71
N VAL A 23 26.17 -20.31 26.11
CA VAL A 23 24.86 -19.87 25.62
C VAL A 23 24.91 -19.52 24.14
N LEU A 24 25.96 -18.86 23.64
CA LEU A 24 26.15 -18.61 22.20
C LEU A 24 26.37 -19.91 21.40
N SER A 25 27.12 -20.87 21.96
CA SER A 25 27.32 -22.18 21.35
C SER A 25 26.03 -23.00 21.30
N VAL A 26 25.19 -22.89 22.33
CA VAL A 26 23.87 -23.55 22.40
C VAL A 26 22.89 -22.83 21.47
N ILE A 27 22.90 -21.50 21.40
CA ILE A 27 22.06 -20.72 20.47
C ILE A 27 22.46 -20.99 19.01
N ASN A 28 23.75 -21.00 18.67
CA ASN A 28 24.20 -21.36 17.32
C ASN A 28 23.94 -22.83 16.99
N SER A 29 24.03 -23.73 17.98
CA SER A 29 23.63 -25.13 17.79
C SER A 29 22.12 -25.28 17.67
N ILE A 30 21.30 -24.47 18.34
CA ILE A 30 19.82 -24.45 18.21
C ILE A 30 19.42 -23.81 16.88
N TYR A 31 20.10 -22.75 16.42
CA TYR A 31 19.91 -22.15 15.08
C TYR A 31 20.32 -23.12 13.96
N SER A 32 21.45 -23.82 14.12
CA SER A 32 21.89 -24.86 13.19
C SER A 32 21.03 -26.12 13.24
N PHE A 33 20.46 -26.44 14.41
CA PHE A 33 19.51 -27.55 14.59
C PHE A 33 18.12 -27.20 14.04
N SER A 34 17.69 -25.94 14.12
CA SER A 34 16.46 -25.40 13.54
C SER A 34 16.47 -25.47 12.02
N LYS A 35 17.61 -25.25 11.35
CA LYS A 35 17.75 -25.42 9.90
C LYS A 35 17.77 -26.89 9.44
N LYS A 36 18.04 -27.85 10.34
CA LYS A 36 18.30 -29.25 9.96
C LYS A 36 17.12 -30.21 10.23
N TYR A 37 16.08 -29.79 10.95
CA TYR A 37 15.00 -30.69 11.40
C TYR A 37 13.57 -30.12 11.25
N PHE A 38 13.31 -29.26 10.27
CA PHE A 38 11.95 -29.11 9.75
C PHE A 38 11.66 -30.22 8.72
N HIS A 39 11.50 -31.44 9.21
CA HIS A 39 10.84 -32.52 8.47
C HIS A 39 10.04 -33.33 9.48
N THR A 40 8.79 -32.90 9.69
CA THR A 40 7.57 -33.71 9.84
C THR A 40 6.49 -32.81 10.45
N GLU A 41 5.90 -31.94 9.64
CA GLU A 41 4.45 -31.84 9.53
C GLU A 41 4.17 -31.48 8.07
N LYS A 42 3.26 -32.24 7.47
CA LYS A 42 2.71 -31.99 6.14
C LYS A 42 1.83 -30.74 6.27
N TYR A 43 2.45 -29.57 6.36
CA TYR A 43 1.73 -28.31 6.22
C TYR A 43 1.37 -28.19 4.74
N ILE A 44 0.13 -28.53 4.43
CA ILE A 44 -0.55 -27.83 3.35
C ILE A 44 -0.55 -26.38 3.83
N SER A 45 0.30 -25.53 3.27
CA SER A 45 0.10 -24.09 3.38
C SER A 45 -1.12 -23.78 2.51
N THR A 46 -2.33 -24.05 3.03
CA THR A 46 -3.47 -23.25 2.59
C THR A 46 -3.11 -21.85 3.06
N GLU A 47 -2.52 -21.04 2.18
CA GLU A 47 -2.58 -19.60 2.35
C GLU A 47 -4.06 -19.30 2.56
N VAL A 48 -4.40 -18.81 3.76
CA VAL A 48 -5.74 -18.29 3.98
C VAL A 48 -5.78 -17.05 3.11
N LEU A 49 -6.61 -17.08 2.07
CA LEU A 49 -6.89 -15.88 1.29
C LEU A 49 -7.47 -14.86 2.27
N VAL A 50 -6.77 -13.73 2.40
CA VAL A 50 -7.19 -12.61 3.25
C VAL A 50 -8.21 -11.79 2.47
N ASP A 51 -9.18 -11.27 3.21
CA ASP A 51 -10.28 -10.40 2.76
C ASP A 51 -10.34 -9.32 3.84
N THR A 52 -9.53 -8.27 3.67
CA THR A 52 -9.24 -7.26 4.69
C THR A 52 -10.46 -6.39 4.98
N ASP A 53 -11.27 -6.13 3.96
CA ASP A 53 -12.48 -5.32 4.09
C ASP A 53 -13.76 -6.11 4.41
N GLY A 54 -13.79 -7.42 4.14
CA GLY A 54 -14.92 -8.30 4.35
C GLY A 54 -16.00 -8.22 3.28
N ASP A 55 -15.70 -7.73 2.08
CA ASP A 55 -16.65 -7.57 0.97
C ASP A 55 -16.91 -8.90 0.22
N GLY A 56 -16.05 -9.91 0.43
CA GLY A 56 -16.11 -11.24 -0.17
C GLY A 56 -15.26 -11.44 -1.43
N LEU A 57 -14.43 -10.45 -1.79
CA LEU A 57 -13.22 -10.60 -2.57
C LEU A 57 -12.04 -10.87 -1.65
N THR A 58 -10.90 -11.16 -2.23
CA THR A 58 -9.68 -11.43 -1.47
C THR A 58 -8.64 -10.45 -1.96
N ASP A 59 -7.74 -10.01 -1.09
CA ASP A 59 -6.77 -8.93 -1.34
C ASP A 59 -5.90 -9.17 -2.61
N ASP A 60 -5.81 -10.42 -3.10
CA ASP A 60 -5.11 -10.73 -4.35
C ASP A 60 -5.88 -10.35 -5.63
N ILE A 61 -7.17 -10.04 -5.52
CA ILE A 61 -8.08 -9.70 -6.64
C ILE A 61 -8.98 -8.50 -6.38
N ASP A 62 -9.04 -8.01 -5.15
CA ASP A 62 -9.65 -6.74 -4.79
C ASP A 62 -8.77 -5.59 -5.32
N LYS A 63 -9.35 -4.40 -5.47
CA LYS A 63 -8.69 -3.19 -6.00
C LYS A 63 -8.75 -2.01 -5.02
N ASP A 64 -9.31 -2.23 -3.85
CA ASP A 64 -9.52 -1.27 -2.75
C ASP A 64 -9.63 -2.12 -1.48
N ASP A 65 -8.51 -2.75 -1.09
CA ASP A 65 -8.45 -3.87 -0.13
C ASP A 65 -8.99 -3.51 1.27
N ASP A 66 -9.04 -2.22 1.61
CA ASP A 66 -9.53 -1.70 2.89
C ASP A 66 -10.89 -0.96 2.78
N ASN A 67 -11.39 -0.75 1.56
CA ASN A 67 -12.66 -0.10 1.21
C ASN A 67 -12.77 1.36 1.70
N ASP A 68 -11.67 2.09 1.78
CA ASP A 68 -11.64 3.51 2.13
C ASP A 68 -12.04 4.42 0.95
N GLY A 69 -12.12 3.86 -0.26
CA GLY A 69 -12.53 4.52 -1.49
C GLY A 69 -11.39 5.12 -2.32
N ILE A 70 -10.15 4.94 -1.89
CA ILE A 70 -8.90 5.11 -2.62
C ILE A 70 -8.53 3.71 -3.16
N PRO A 71 -8.37 3.53 -4.48
CA PRO A 71 -7.98 2.22 -5.00
C PRO A 71 -6.49 1.95 -4.76
N ASP A 72 -6.11 0.69 -4.55
CA ASP A 72 -4.72 0.24 -4.34
C ASP A 72 -3.76 0.78 -5.43
N LEU A 73 -4.27 0.98 -6.66
CA LEU A 73 -3.50 1.55 -7.78
C LEU A 73 -2.96 2.96 -7.50
N MET A 74 -3.55 3.66 -6.55
CA MET A 74 -3.21 5.02 -6.12
C MET A 74 -2.45 5.05 -4.79
N GLU A 75 -2.40 3.94 -4.06
CA GLU A 75 -1.77 3.81 -2.75
C GLU A 75 -0.45 3.05 -2.83
N ASP A 76 -0.39 2.07 -3.71
CA ASP A 76 0.74 1.17 -3.84
C ASP A 76 1.39 1.26 -5.23
N GLU A 77 2.72 1.31 -5.25
CA GLU A 77 3.53 1.19 -6.46
C GLU A 77 3.56 -0.27 -7.00
N CYS A 78 2.94 -1.19 -6.26
CA CYS A 78 2.74 -2.59 -6.59
C CYS A 78 1.70 -2.88 -7.67
N GLU A 79 0.84 -1.91 -7.93
CA GLU A 79 -0.32 -2.09 -8.76
C GLU A 79 -0.11 -1.63 -10.19
N PHE A 80 -0.98 -2.10 -11.08
CA PHE A 80 -0.96 -1.66 -12.48
C PHE A 80 -2.36 -1.50 -13.04
N SER A 81 -2.48 -0.58 -13.99
CA SER A 81 -3.74 -0.36 -14.68
C SER A 81 -4.10 -1.54 -15.58
N GLU A 82 -5.29 -2.09 -15.37
CA GLU A 82 -5.89 -3.08 -16.27
C GLU A 82 -6.57 -2.46 -17.53
N SER A 83 -6.32 -1.17 -17.78
CA SER A 83 -6.76 -0.48 -18.99
C SER A 83 -5.77 -0.70 -20.13
N TYR A 84 -5.94 -1.80 -20.86
CA TYR A 84 -4.98 -2.19 -21.88
C TYR A 84 -5.12 -1.40 -23.19
N ALA A 85 -3.97 -0.97 -23.74
CA ALA A 85 -3.89 -0.43 -25.09
C ALA A 85 -4.15 -1.51 -26.17
N THR A 86 -3.90 -1.20 -27.44
CA THR A 86 -3.95 -2.22 -28.50
C THR A 86 -2.71 -3.11 -28.43
N PRO A 87 -2.84 -4.45 -28.35
CA PRO A 87 -1.70 -5.35 -28.24
C PRO A 87 -0.79 -5.29 -29.48
N PRO A 88 0.54 -5.37 -29.31
CA PRO A 88 1.49 -5.43 -30.42
C PRO A 88 1.43 -6.79 -31.13
N PRO A 89 2.00 -6.91 -32.34
CA PRO A 89 2.20 -8.20 -32.99
C PRO A 89 2.99 -9.18 -32.11
N SER A 90 2.69 -10.47 -32.25
CA SER A 90 3.41 -11.51 -31.53
C SER A 90 4.45 -12.20 -32.39
N VAL A 91 5.54 -12.65 -31.76
CA VAL A 91 6.51 -13.57 -32.34
C VAL A 91 6.36 -14.95 -31.70
N ILE A 92 6.64 -16.01 -32.45
CA ILE A 92 6.53 -17.38 -31.95
C ILE A 92 7.78 -17.71 -31.12
N SER A 93 7.57 -18.29 -29.94
CA SER A 93 8.63 -18.93 -29.16
C SER A 93 8.40 -20.44 -29.11
N ASP A 94 9.37 -21.20 -29.60
CA ASP A 94 9.34 -22.67 -29.67
C ASP A 94 10.31 -23.31 -28.65
N ASN A 95 10.81 -22.53 -27.69
CA ASN A 95 11.72 -23.00 -26.65
C ASN A 95 10.98 -23.96 -25.69
N SER A 96 11.23 -25.25 -25.86
CA SER A 96 10.59 -26.32 -25.09
C SER A 96 11.50 -26.85 -23.98
N VAL A 97 10.87 -27.22 -22.87
CA VAL A 97 11.53 -27.97 -21.80
C VAL A 97 11.65 -29.44 -22.20
N THR A 98 12.87 -29.98 -22.11
CA THR A 98 13.23 -31.34 -22.55
C THR A 98 13.25 -32.35 -21.41
N ALA A 99 13.36 -31.90 -20.16
CA ALA A 99 13.31 -32.73 -18.97
C ALA A 99 12.69 -31.98 -17.79
N ILE A 100 12.02 -32.70 -16.90
CA ILE A 100 11.54 -32.18 -15.61
C ILE A 100 11.90 -33.13 -14.48
N TYR A 101 12.12 -32.58 -13.30
CA TYR A 101 12.47 -33.27 -12.06
C TYR A 101 11.52 -32.79 -10.96
N SER A 102 10.91 -33.70 -10.23
CA SER A 102 9.97 -33.37 -9.13
C SER A 102 10.21 -34.23 -7.89
N ASP A 103 9.58 -33.84 -6.79
CA ASP A 103 9.62 -34.55 -5.52
C ASP A 103 8.59 -35.70 -5.42
N PHE A 104 7.86 -35.99 -6.49
CA PHE A 104 6.79 -36.99 -6.46
C PHE A 104 7.32 -38.35 -5.98
N LYS A 105 6.74 -38.86 -4.89
CA LYS A 105 7.16 -40.09 -4.19
C LYS A 105 8.66 -40.08 -3.82
N GLY A 106 9.16 -38.90 -3.46
CA GLY A 106 10.53 -38.64 -3.02
C GLY A 106 11.44 -38.15 -4.14
N TYR A 107 11.30 -38.69 -5.35
CA TYR A 107 12.00 -38.23 -6.55
C TYR A 107 11.36 -38.82 -7.79
N TRP A 108 11.10 -37.98 -8.78
CA TRP A 108 10.60 -38.38 -10.08
C TRP A 108 11.25 -37.53 -11.17
N SER A 109 11.48 -38.13 -12.33
CA SER A 109 11.99 -37.40 -13.50
C SER A 109 11.41 -37.95 -14.78
N SER A 110 11.33 -37.11 -15.81
CA SER A 110 10.85 -37.47 -17.13
C SER A 110 11.48 -36.59 -18.20
N LYS A 111 11.63 -37.12 -19.42
CA LYS A 111 12.25 -36.43 -20.55
C LYS A 111 11.42 -36.61 -21.81
N THR A 112 11.42 -35.63 -22.70
CA THR A 112 10.68 -35.70 -23.99
C THR A 112 11.15 -36.86 -24.88
N SER A 113 12.43 -37.25 -24.75
CA SER A 113 13.02 -38.41 -25.45
C SER A 113 12.64 -39.77 -24.84
N SER A 114 12.16 -39.78 -23.60
CA SER A 114 11.75 -40.99 -22.87
C SER A 114 10.81 -40.60 -21.73
N VAL A 115 9.56 -40.31 -22.08
CA VAL A 115 8.54 -39.91 -21.10
C VAL A 115 8.37 -41.03 -20.07
N ASN A 116 8.41 -40.68 -18.78
CA ASN A 116 8.32 -41.66 -17.71
C ASN A 116 6.93 -42.33 -17.76
N PRO A 117 6.86 -43.67 -17.84
CA PRO A 117 5.57 -44.37 -17.96
C PRO A 117 4.72 -44.26 -16.69
N THR A 118 5.33 -43.93 -15.55
CA THR A 118 4.63 -43.69 -14.29
C THR A 118 4.24 -42.23 -14.21
N ALA A 119 2.99 -41.94 -14.61
CA ALA A 119 2.38 -40.63 -14.39
C ALA A 119 2.26 -40.34 -12.89
N PHE A 120 2.49 -39.09 -12.48
CA PHE A 120 2.24 -38.72 -11.09
C PHE A 120 0.75 -38.64 -10.82
N ASP A 121 0.36 -38.91 -9.57
CA ASP A 121 -1.04 -38.97 -9.17
C ASP A 121 -1.33 -38.30 -7.82
N GLY A 122 -0.37 -37.57 -7.25
CA GLY A 122 -0.53 -36.70 -6.09
C GLY A 122 0.37 -35.47 -6.22
N HIS A 123 0.65 -34.81 -5.10
CA HIS A 123 1.61 -33.69 -5.04
C HIS A 123 2.92 -34.02 -5.78
N SER A 124 3.34 -33.09 -6.63
CA SER A 124 4.54 -33.20 -7.45
C SER A 124 5.11 -31.81 -7.71
N THR A 125 5.84 -31.28 -6.75
CA THR A 125 6.49 -29.97 -6.83
C THR A 125 7.72 -30.04 -7.75
N LEU A 126 7.81 -29.12 -8.70
CA LEU A 126 8.92 -29.04 -9.66
C LEU A 126 10.21 -28.62 -8.96
N LEU A 127 11.23 -29.48 -8.99
CA LEU A 127 12.57 -29.25 -8.41
C LEU A 127 13.53 -28.61 -9.41
N ALA A 128 13.44 -29.01 -10.67
CA ALA A 128 14.28 -28.52 -11.75
C ALA A 128 13.67 -28.84 -13.12
N PHE A 129 14.12 -28.14 -14.15
CA PHE A 129 13.73 -28.41 -15.53
C PHE A 129 14.89 -28.16 -16.49
N GLU A 130 14.92 -28.86 -17.63
CA GLU A 130 15.95 -28.71 -18.66
C GLU A 130 15.39 -27.96 -19.86
N SER A 131 16.05 -26.88 -20.29
CA SER A 131 15.73 -26.16 -21.52
C SER A 131 17.04 -25.74 -22.21
N MET A 132 17.06 -25.80 -23.55
CA MET A 132 18.23 -25.46 -24.37
C MET A 132 19.54 -26.15 -23.93
N GLY A 133 19.44 -27.37 -23.36
CA GLY A 133 20.59 -28.16 -22.90
C GLY A 133 21.18 -27.75 -21.55
N LYS A 134 20.56 -26.81 -20.84
CA LYS A 134 20.87 -26.46 -19.44
C LYS A 134 19.74 -26.93 -18.54
N THR A 135 20.07 -27.34 -17.32
CA THR A 135 19.07 -27.68 -16.28
C THR A 135 19.02 -26.56 -15.27
N TYR A 136 17.85 -26.04 -14.96
CA TYR A 136 17.63 -24.90 -14.07
C TYR A 136 17.01 -25.41 -12.76
N ALA A 137 17.63 -25.08 -11.63
CA ALA A 137 17.02 -25.33 -10.32
C ALA A 137 15.82 -24.40 -10.11
N THR A 138 14.72 -24.89 -9.55
CA THR A 138 13.60 -24.01 -9.16
C THR A 138 13.80 -23.36 -7.80
N GLY A 139 14.77 -23.83 -7.02
CA GLY A 139 15.02 -23.38 -5.65
C GLY A 139 14.07 -23.99 -4.62
N VAL A 140 13.26 -24.99 -5.00
CA VAL A 140 12.48 -25.83 -4.08
C VAL A 140 13.42 -26.72 -3.28
N VAL A 141 13.22 -26.79 -1.97
CA VAL A 141 14.05 -27.56 -1.05
C VAL A 141 13.72 -29.05 -1.14
N ASN A 142 14.72 -29.86 -1.43
CA ASN A 142 14.57 -31.31 -1.39
C ASN A 142 15.90 -31.99 -1.04
N SER A 143 15.84 -33.13 -0.34
CA SER A 143 16.99 -33.97 -0.02
C SER A 143 17.83 -34.42 -1.23
N ARG A 144 17.24 -34.37 -2.43
CA ARG A 144 17.84 -34.72 -3.72
C ARG A 144 18.57 -33.55 -4.38
N MET A 145 18.33 -32.33 -3.92
CA MET A 145 19.00 -31.13 -4.41
C MET A 145 20.28 -30.92 -3.61
N ILE A 146 21.40 -30.72 -4.30
CA ILE A 146 22.72 -30.55 -3.70
C ILE A 146 23.15 -29.10 -3.88
N ASP A 147 23.64 -28.52 -2.78
CA ASP A 147 24.33 -27.23 -2.72
C ASP A 147 25.79 -27.51 -2.28
N ILE A 148 26.70 -27.62 -3.24
CA ILE A 148 28.11 -27.95 -2.97
C ILE A 148 28.86 -26.80 -2.30
N ASP A 149 28.56 -25.55 -2.66
CA ASP A 149 29.33 -24.39 -2.20
C ASP A 149 28.72 -23.70 -0.95
N ASN A 150 27.55 -24.18 -0.50
CA ASN A 150 26.76 -23.69 0.63
C ASN A 150 26.33 -22.22 0.47
N ASN A 151 26.06 -21.78 -0.75
CA ASN A 151 25.59 -20.42 -1.01
C ASN A 151 24.05 -20.29 -0.88
N GLY A 152 23.34 -21.40 -0.62
CA GLY A 152 21.89 -21.45 -0.49
C GLY A 152 21.15 -21.69 -1.82
N ARG A 153 21.88 -21.95 -2.90
CA ARG A 153 21.36 -22.33 -4.22
C ARG A 153 21.89 -23.71 -4.59
N TYR A 154 21.16 -24.39 -5.47
CA TYR A 154 21.49 -25.77 -5.82
C TYR A 154 22.29 -25.84 -7.11
N ASP A 155 23.34 -26.66 -7.10
CA ASP A 155 24.29 -26.87 -8.19
C ASP A 155 24.32 -28.32 -8.71
N GLY A 156 23.50 -29.20 -8.11
CA GLY A 156 23.25 -30.52 -8.66
C GLY A 156 22.02 -31.25 -8.12
N ILE A 157 21.70 -32.36 -8.77
CA ILE A 157 20.65 -33.30 -8.37
C ILE A 157 21.26 -34.69 -8.16
N ASP A 158 20.96 -35.30 -7.03
CA ASP A 158 21.23 -36.70 -6.68
C ASP A 158 20.05 -37.57 -7.12
N THR A 159 20.19 -38.27 -8.24
CA THR A 159 19.08 -39.00 -8.87
C THR A 159 18.90 -40.41 -8.34
N ASP A 160 19.90 -40.98 -7.65
CA ASP A 160 19.86 -42.36 -7.14
C ASP A 160 19.89 -42.46 -5.60
N GLY A 161 20.30 -41.41 -4.91
CA GLY A 161 20.19 -41.22 -3.46
C GLY A 161 21.47 -41.55 -2.72
N ASP A 162 22.59 -41.61 -3.43
CA ASP A 162 23.88 -41.95 -2.85
C ASP A 162 24.60 -40.74 -2.22
N GLY A 163 24.02 -39.55 -2.33
CA GLY A 163 24.55 -38.28 -1.83
C GLY A 163 25.54 -37.60 -2.76
N VAL A 164 25.70 -38.07 -4.00
CA VAL A 164 26.55 -37.49 -5.03
C VAL A 164 25.68 -36.89 -6.13
N LYS A 165 26.11 -35.76 -6.70
CA LYS A 165 25.38 -35.17 -7.83
C LYS A 165 25.60 -35.98 -9.11
N ASP A 166 24.49 -36.32 -9.77
CA ASP A 166 24.47 -36.97 -11.08
C ASP A 166 24.20 -35.97 -12.21
N VAL A 167 23.39 -34.95 -11.92
CA VAL A 167 22.99 -33.91 -12.87
C VAL A 167 23.55 -32.57 -12.39
N ASN A 168 24.24 -31.86 -13.27
CA ASN A 168 24.63 -30.46 -13.02
C ASN A 168 23.47 -29.54 -13.37
N ILE A 169 23.24 -28.52 -12.53
CA ILE A 169 22.18 -27.55 -12.72
C ILE A 169 22.72 -26.13 -12.57
N GLU A 170 22.05 -25.18 -13.22
CA GLU A 170 22.25 -23.74 -13.11
C GLU A 170 21.55 -23.25 -11.83
N GLU A 171 22.24 -22.40 -11.08
CA GLU A 171 21.78 -21.85 -9.79
C GLU A 171 20.73 -20.74 -9.98
N THR A 172 19.53 -21.14 -10.37
CA THR A 172 18.36 -20.27 -10.48
C THR A 172 17.36 -20.50 -9.36
N THR A 173 16.42 -19.59 -9.21
CA THR A 173 15.30 -19.71 -8.29
C THR A 173 14.04 -19.21 -8.99
N TRP A 174 12.95 -19.96 -8.86
CA TRP A 174 11.72 -19.76 -9.64
C TRP A 174 10.50 -19.75 -8.75
N VAL A 175 9.51 -18.94 -9.07
CA VAL A 175 8.28 -18.85 -8.28
C VAL A 175 7.10 -18.64 -9.20
N ALA A 176 5.98 -19.29 -8.89
CA ALA A 176 4.74 -19.07 -9.60
C ALA A 176 4.20 -17.68 -9.30
N VAL A 177 3.77 -16.97 -10.34
CA VAL A 177 3.12 -15.67 -10.21
C VAL A 177 1.62 -15.85 -9.99
N LYS A 178 1.06 -15.09 -9.05
CA LYS A 178 -0.38 -15.14 -8.71
C LYS A 178 -1.16 -14.27 -9.69
N PRO A 179 -2.28 -14.77 -10.26
CA PRO A 179 -3.13 -13.96 -11.12
C PRO A 179 -3.98 -13.01 -10.30
N VAL A 180 -4.05 -11.75 -10.72
CA VAL A 180 -4.99 -10.75 -10.18
C VAL A 180 -6.35 -10.81 -10.85
N THR A 181 -6.44 -11.51 -11.98
CA THR A 181 -7.72 -11.75 -12.63
C THR A 181 -8.52 -12.79 -11.85
N ARG A 182 -9.75 -12.45 -11.46
CA ARG A 182 -10.69 -13.39 -10.82
C ARG A 182 -11.12 -14.52 -11.76
N ILE A 183 -10.74 -15.76 -11.48
CA ILE A 183 -11.05 -16.94 -12.31
C ILE A 183 -12.22 -17.73 -11.71
N THR A 184 -13.35 -17.81 -12.40
CA THR A 184 -14.57 -18.51 -11.89
C THR A 184 -15.17 -19.52 -12.86
N LYS A 185 -14.54 -19.72 -14.01
CA LYS A 185 -15.02 -20.58 -15.09
C LYS A 185 -13.94 -21.57 -15.51
N GLY A 186 -14.37 -22.68 -16.10
CA GLY A 186 -13.48 -23.75 -16.58
C GLY A 186 -13.77 -25.07 -15.88
N ILE A 187 -12.77 -25.96 -15.90
CA ILE A 187 -12.79 -27.26 -15.24
C ILE A 187 -11.54 -27.31 -14.35
N ARG A 188 -11.73 -27.64 -13.08
CA ARG A 188 -10.62 -27.81 -12.13
C ARG A 188 -10.12 -29.24 -12.19
N LEU A 189 -8.80 -29.41 -12.19
CA LEU A 189 -8.13 -30.70 -12.22
C LEU A 189 -7.25 -30.81 -10.98
N GLU A 190 -7.36 -31.94 -10.29
CA GLU A 190 -6.54 -32.29 -9.12
C GLU A 190 -5.95 -33.67 -9.33
N ALA A 191 -4.70 -33.89 -8.94
CA ALA A 191 -4.12 -35.22 -8.97
C ALA A 191 -4.96 -36.19 -8.12
N ARG A 192 -5.34 -37.33 -8.71
CA ARG A 192 -6.40 -38.22 -8.18
C ARG A 192 -6.17 -38.82 -6.77
N ALA A 193 -4.97 -38.71 -6.22
CA ALA A 193 -4.65 -39.22 -4.89
C ALA A 193 -4.78 -38.14 -3.81
N LEU A 194 -5.00 -36.88 -4.19
CA LEU A 194 -5.12 -35.76 -3.26
C LEU A 194 -6.36 -35.89 -2.36
N ASP A 195 -7.49 -36.31 -2.94
CA ASP A 195 -8.75 -36.53 -2.22
C ASP A 195 -8.78 -37.87 -1.44
N GLY A 196 -7.72 -38.66 -1.54
CA GLY A 196 -7.60 -39.98 -0.93
C GLY A 196 -8.40 -41.09 -1.62
N ASN A 197 -9.00 -40.84 -2.80
CA ASN A 197 -9.85 -41.78 -3.52
C ASN A 197 -9.41 -42.00 -4.97
N LEU A 198 -8.50 -42.97 -5.14
CA LEU A 198 -7.96 -43.38 -6.44
C LEU A 198 -8.99 -43.91 -7.47
N THR A 199 -10.27 -44.03 -7.12
CA THR A 199 -11.30 -44.57 -8.02
C THR A 199 -12.32 -43.53 -8.44
N ASN A 200 -12.51 -42.46 -7.66
CA ASN A 200 -13.51 -41.45 -7.90
C ASN A 200 -13.08 -40.10 -7.33
N ALA A 201 -13.25 -39.06 -8.15
CA ALA A 201 -13.29 -37.67 -7.72
C ALA A 201 -14.24 -37.45 -6.53
N SER A 202 -13.69 -37.10 -5.37
CA SER A 202 -14.36 -36.94 -4.07
C SER A 202 -14.40 -35.50 -3.57
N GLY A 203 -14.44 -34.55 -4.50
CA GLY A 203 -14.66 -33.12 -4.27
C GLY A 203 -13.37 -32.32 -4.46
N PRO A 204 -13.46 -31.08 -4.98
CA PRO A 204 -12.31 -30.19 -5.05
C PRO A 204 -11.86 -29.80 -3.64
N LEU A 205 -10.55 -29.71 -3.43
CA LEU A 205 -9.97 -29.46 -2.11
C LEU A 205 -9.75 -27.96 -1.81
N LEU A 206 -9.43 -27.17 -2.83
CA LEU A 206 -8.97 -25.78 -2.62
C LEU A 206 -10.07 -24.73 -2.79
N THR A 207 -11.11 -25.03 -3.56
CA THR A 207 -12.09 -24.02 -4.01
C THR A 207 -13.53 -24.41 -3.71
N SER A 208 -13.70 -25.27 -2.71
CA SER A 208 -15.02 -25.56 -2.17
C SER A 208 -15.66 -24.27 -1.63
N GLY A 209 -16.96 -24.08 -1.89
CA GLY A 209 -17.70 -22.96 -1.28
C GLY A 209 -17.70 -21.64 -2.06
N GLY A 210 -17.26 -21.65 -3.32
CA GLY A 210 -17.38 -20.49 -4.22
C GLY A 210 -16.13 -19.61 -4.36
N ILE A 211 -15.01 -20.05 -3.77
CA ILE A 211 -13.69 -19.41 -3.93
C ILE A 211 -13.28 -19.46 -5.42
N PRO A 212 -12.70 -18.38 -5.99
CA PRO A 212 -12.13 -18.39 -7.34
C PRO A 212 -11.08 -19.48 -7.54
N PHE A 213 -10.82 -19.87 -8.79
CA PHE A 213 -9.89 -20.97 -9.12
C PHE A 213 -8.41 -20.57 -9.00
N ASN A 214 -8.12 -19.29 -8.72
CA ASN A 214 -6.78 -18.73 -8.61
C ASN A 214 -5.79 -19.61 -7.82
N PRO A 215 -6.13 -20.18 -6.65
CA PRO A 215 -5.21 -21.00 -5.85
C PRO A 215 -4.56 -22.16 -6.61
N TYR A 216 -5.26 -22.77 -7.58
CA TYR A 216 -4.74 -23.90 -8.36
C TYR A 216 -3.46 -23.57 -9.16
N LEU A 217 -3.16 -22.28 -9.35
CA LEU A 217 -2.05 -21.80 -10.17
C LEU A 217 -0.78 -21.50 -9.36
N TYR A 218 -0.81 -21.61 -8.04
CA TYR A 218 0.32 -21.28 -7.16
C TYR A 218 0.41 -22.15 -5.90
N GLU A 219 0.00 -23.42 -6.00
CA GLU A 219 0.09 -24.37 -4.88
C GLU A 219 1.49 -24.92 -4.64
N GLY A 220 1.74 -25.31 -3.38
CA GLY A 220 2.97 -25.95 -2.94
C GLY A 220 4.15 -24.98 -2.78
N GLU A 221 5.32 -25.54 -2.48
CA GLU A 221 6.52 -24.71 -2.26
C GLU A 221 6.83 -23.86 -3.50
N ARG A 222 6.85 -22.53 -3.31
CA ARG A 222 7.07 -21.53 -4.36
C ARG A 222 6.00 -21.55 -5.47
N GLY A 223 4.85 -22.17 -5.21
CA GLY A 223 3.72 -22.31 -6.12
C GLY A 223 3.93 -23.28 -7.29
N LEU A 224 4.89 -24.20 -7.17
CA LEU A 224 5.35 -25.06 -8.27
C LEU A 224 4.80 -26.49 -8.20
N ASP A 225 3.71 -26.75 -7.48
CA ASP A 225 3.07 -28.07 -7.45
C ASP A 225 2.27 -28.35 -8.72
N MET A 226 2.70 -29.36 -9.47
CA MET A 226 2.06 -29.76 -10.72
C MET A 226 0.78 -30.60 -10.54
N ALA A 227 0.34 -30.83 -9.31
CA ALA A 227 -0.85 -31.61 -9.02
C ALA A 227 -2.17 -30.89 -9.33
N TYR A 228 -2.13 -29.59 -9.57
CA TYR A 228 -3.29 -28.73 -9.80
C TYR A 228 -3.25 -28.15 -11.21
N THR A 229 -4.40 -28.03 -11.87
CA THR A 229 -4.50 -27.47 -13.22
C THR A 229 -5.90 -26.90 -13.42
N ILE A 230 -6.02 -25.85 -14.21
CA ILE A 230 -7.32 -25.33 -14.64
C ILE A 230 -7.43 -25.49 -16.15
N ALA A 231 -8.59 -25.95 -16.64
CA ALA A 231 -8.82 -26.25 -18.05
C ALA A 231 -10.06 -25.58 -18.66
N ASN A 232 -10.06 -25.41 -19.99
CA ASN A 232 -11.13 -24.83 -20.81
C ASN A 232 -11.59 -23.43 -20.34
N ILE A 233 -10.67 -22.55 -19.95
CA ILE A 233 -11.04 -21.24 -19.40
C ILE A 233 -11.20 -20.21 -20.52
N GLY A 234 -10.28 -20.21 -21.50
CA GLY A 234 -10.41 -19.47 -22.76
C GLY A 234 -10.62 -17.96 -22.62
N ASN A 235 -9.73 -17.27 -21.92
CA ASN A 235 -9.81 -15.83 -21.61
C ASN A 235 -8.41 -15.21 -21.45
N THR A 236 -8.35 -13.98 -20.94
CA THR A 236 -7.09 -13.26 -20.65
C THR A 236 -6.95 -13.07 -19.16
N TRP A 237 -5.76 -13.33 -18.63
CA TRP A 237 -5.39 -13.06 -17.24
C TRP A 237 -4.25 -12.07 -17.17
N SER A 238 -4.14 -11.42 -16.02
CA SER A 238 -3.04 -10.55 -15.69
C SER A 238 -2.38 -10.97 -14.38
N PHE A 239 -1.10 -10.66 -14.27
CA PHE A 239 -0.24 -11.04 -13.15
C PHE A 239 0.66 -9.86 -12.79
N ARG A 240 0.77 -9.54 -11.50
CA ARG A 240 1.71 -8.53 -10.98
C ARG A 240 3.15 -9.05 -11.03
N LEU A 241 4.09 -8.14 -11.30
CA LEU A 241 5.55 -8.34 -11.21
C LEU A 241 6.14 -7.13 -10.48
N GLY A 242 7.08 -7.32 -9.55
CA GLY A 242 7.77 -6.20 -8.90
C GLY A 242 8.89 -5.58 -9.72
N GLY A 243 8.78 -5.60 -11.05
CA GLY A 243 9.80 -5.11 -11.95
C GLY A 243 10.65 -6.20 -12.60
N SER A 244 11.35 -5.83 -13.67
CA SER A 244 12.34 -6.69 -14.34
C SER A 244 13.75 -6.09 -14.31
N THR A 245 14.77 -6.95 -14.41
CA THR A 245 16.17 -6.51 -14.28
C THR A 245 16.88 -6.43 -15.63
N ALA A 246 17.62 -5.33 -15.85
CA ALA A 246 18.45 -5.18 -17.06
C ALA A 246 19.57 -6.21 -17.17
N ALA A 247 19.97 -6.84 -16.06
CA ALA A 247 21.01 -7.86 -16.03
C ALA A 247 20.54 -9.20 -16.61
N ALA A 248 19.24 -9.51 -16.50
CA ALA A 248 18.66 -10.73 -17.07
C ALA A 248 18.39 -10.63 -18.57
N TYR A 249 18.38 -9.43 -19.15
CA TYR A 249 18.11 -9.27 -20.57
C TYR A 249 19.25 -9.83 -21.43
N ASN A 250 18.97 -10.89 -22.20
CA ASN A 250 19.92 -11.54 -23.11
C ASN A 250 21.16 -12.10 -22.39
N ASP A 251 20.96 -12.70 -21.21
CA ASP A 251 22.00 -13.36 -20.41
C ASP A 251 22.16 -14.86 -20.73
N GLY A 252 21.29 -15.42 -21.58
CA GLY A 252 21.29 -16.83 -21.95
C GLY A 252 20.78 -17.77 -20.84
N VAL A 253 20.04 -17.23 -19.87
CA VAL A 253 19.26 -17.93 -18.85
C VAL A 253 17.77 -17.79 -19.22
N MET A 254 16.96 -18.78 -18.85
CA MET A 254 15.51 -18.67 -19.05
C MET A 254 14.91 -17.79 -17.96
N ASP A 255 13.89 -17.01 -18.31
CA ASP A 255 13.31 -15.99 -17.41
C ASP A 255 11.85 -16.28 -17.06
N ILE A 256 11.12 -16.96 -17.94
CA ILE A 256 9.69 -17.26 -17.77
C ILE A 256 9.44 -18.72 -18.11
N LEU A 257 8.63 -19.40 -17.30
CA LEU A 257 8.24 -20.78 -17.48
C LEU A 257 6.71 -20.83 -17.60
N LEU A 258 6.24 -21.25 -18.77
CA LEU A 258 4.83 -21.49 -19.04
C LEU A 258 4.56 -22.99 -19.03
N THR A 259 3.38 -23.37 -18.56
CA THR A 259 2.97 -24.77 -18.47
C THR A 259 1.64 -25.01 -19.17
N GLN A 260 1.48 -26.22 -19.71
CA GLN A 260 0.18 -26.76 -20.09
C GLN A 260 0.02 -28.12 -19.42
N GLY A 261 -0.98 -28.20 -18.53
CA GLY A 261 -1.33 -29.41 -17.78
C GLY A 261 -2.50 -30.17 -18.37
N ALA A 262 -3.31 -29.50 -19.20
CA ALA A 262 -4.47 -30.10 -19.82
C ALA A 262 -4.67 -29.63 -21.26
N LYS A 263 -5.34 -30.49 -22.02
CA LYS A 263 -5.95 -30.13 -23.29
C LYS A 263 -7.21 -30.97 -23.40
N LEU A 264 -8.33 -30.39 -23.02
CA LEU A 264 -9.61 -31.10 -23.01
C LEU A 264 -10.39 -30.94 -24.31
N THR A 265 -10.23 -29.81 -24.99
CA THR A 265 -10.97 -29.47 -26.20
C THR A 265 -10.08 -29.47 -27.46
N ALA A 266 -10.71 -29.78 -28.59
CA ALA A 266 -10.11 -29.54 -29.90
C ALA A 266 -10.28 -28.05 -30.27
N GLY A 267 -9.23 -27.40 -30.76
CA GLY A 267 -9.28 -25.98 -31.10
C GLY A 267 -7.90 -25.34 -31.08
N SER A 268 -7.89 -24.01 -31.00
CA SER A 268 -6.67 -23.22 -30.81
C SER A 268 -5.94 -23.66 -29.55
N ASN A 269 -4.62 -23.80 -29.67
CA ASN A 269 -3.77 -24.35 -28.63
C ASN A 269 -2.49 -23.53 -28.49
N TYR A 270 -2.66 -22.29 -28.04
CA TYR A 270 -1.59 -21.33 -27.79
C TYR A 270 -1.82 -20.51 -26.51
N ASN A 271 -0.72 -20.07 -25.92
CA ASN A 271 -0.70 -18.92 -25.01
C ASN A 271 -0.02 -17.75 -25.71
N ARG A 272 -0.53 -16.55 -25.48
CA ARG A 272 0.14 -15.31 -25.91
C ARG A 272 0.43 -14.46 -24.69
N LEU A 273 1.71 -14.12 -24.52
CA LEU A 273 2.24 -13.40 -23.38
C LEU A 273 2.68 -12.00 -23.80
N ASN A 274 2.36 -11.03 -22.98
CA ASN A 274 2.74 -9.63 -23.16
C ASN A 274 3.28 -9.07 -21.84
N LEU A 275 4.31 -8.23 -21.92
CA LEU A 275 4.78 -7.42 -20.82
C LEU A 275 4.10 -6.05 -20.83
N LEU A 276 3.77 -5.54 -19.65
CA LEU A 276 3.11 -4.25 -19.47
C LEU A 276 3.90 -3.34 -18.52
N ASP A 277 3.76 -2.02 -18.71
CA ASP A 277 4.10 -1.03 -17.67
C ASP A 277 2.94 -0.78 -16.70
N ALA A 278 3.20 0.01 -15.65
CA ALA A 278 2.22 0.34 -14.60
C ALA A 278 0.94 1.00 -15.14
N ASN A 279 1.00 1.60 -16.34
CA ASN A 279 -0.14 2.24 -16.99
C ASN A 279 -0.89 1.29 -17.95
N GLY A 280 -0.56 -0.01 -17.96
CA GLY A 280 -1.19 -0.99 -18.85
C GLY A 280 -0.72 -0.89 -20.32
N ASN A 281 0.37 -0.17 -20.61
CA ASN A 281 0.92 -0.10 -21.96
C ASN A 281 1.77 -1.33 -22.25
N TYR A 282 1.63 -1.87 -23.48
CA TYR A 282 2.43 -3.00 -23.93
C TYR A 282 3.88 -2.60 -24.20
N LEU A 283 4.80 -3.43 -23.72
CA LEU A 283 6.23 -3.28 -23.89
C LEU A 283 6.74 -4.30 -24.92
N GLY A 284 7.60 -3.86 -25.84
CA GLY A 284 8.17 -4.72 -26.88
C GLY A 284 7.12 -5.44 -27.73
N ASN A 285 7.42 -6.67 -28.13
CA ASN A 285 6.53 -7.55 -28.88
C ASN A 285 5.71 -8.45 -27.93
N GLY A 286 4.60 -9.00 -28.43
CA GLY A 286 4.01 -10.17 -27.77
C GLY A 286 4.81 -11.43 -28.07
N LEU A 287 4.71 -12.43 -27.21
CA LEU A 287 5.22 -13.78 -27.45
C LEU A 287 4.07 -14.76 -27.56
N GLU A 288 4.15 -15.70 -28.50
CA GLU A 288 3.14 -16.74 -28.68
C GLU A 288 3.78 -18.13 -28.57
N ILE A 289 3.30 -18.92 -27.62
CA ILE A 289 3.66 -20.32 -27.44
C ILE A 289 2.59 -21.17 -28.11
N ILE A 290 2.96 -21.92 -29.14
CA ILE A 290 2.06 -22.87 -29.82
C ILE A 290 2.28 -24.25 -29.21
N TRP A 291 1.39 -24.66 -28.30
CA TRP A 291 1.52 -25.92 -27.55
C TRP A 291 1.52 -27.18 -28.41
N ASP A 292 0.98 -27.13 -29.63
CA ASP A 292 1.06 -28.25 -30.57
C ASP A 292 2.50 -28.47 -31.10
N ASN A 293 3.38 -27.46 -31.02
CA ASN A 293 4.81 -27.57 -31.33
C ASN A 293 5.63 -28.05 -30.13
N ILE A 294 5.10 -27.91 -28.91
CA ILE A 294 5.81 -28.27 -27.68
C ILE A 294 5.57 -29.76 -27.35
N PRO A 295 6.62 -30.58 -27.22
CA PRO A 295 6.48 -31.99 -26.90
C PRO A 295 5.99 -32.23 -25.47
N ILE A 296 5.31 -33.36 -25.27
CA ILE A 296 4.96 -33.83 -23.92
C ILE A 296 6.25 -34.25 -23.20
N VAL A 297 6.48 -33.69 -22.01
CA VAL A 297 7.65 -34.01 -21.16
C VAL A 297 7.28 -34.93 -20.00
N GLY A 298 6.00 -35.00 -19.61
CA GLY A 298 5.53 -35.81 -18.50
C GLY A 298 4.03 -36.12 -18.59
N GLU A 299 3.52 -36.93 -17.67
CA GLU A 299 2.09 -37.23 -17.58
C GLU A 299 1.62 -37.22 -16.12
N SER A 300 0.34 -36.89 -15.92
CA SER A 300 -0.36 -36.95 -14.64
C SER A 300 -1.66 -37.75 -14.75
N ILE A 301 -2.18 -38.20 -13.60
CA ILE A 301 -3.53 -38.76 -13.48
C ILE A 301 -4.34 -37.87 -12.55
N VAL A 302 -5.44 -37.32 -13.07
CA VAL A 302 -6.23 -36.30 -12.39
C VAL A 302 -7.71 -36.68 -12.30
N ASP A 303 -8.35 -36.17 -11.26
CA ASP A 303 -9.80 -36.04 -11.16
C ASP A 303 -10.24 -34.64 -11.59
N GLN A 304 -11.47 -34.52 -12.09
CA GLN A 304 -11.95 -33.28 -12.70
C GLN A 304 -13.29 -32.84 -12.10
N TYR A 305 -13.42 -31.54 -11.89
CA TYR A 305 -14.57 -30.91 -11.25
C TYR A 305 -15.10 -29.75 -12.09
N ASN A 306 -16.42 -29.67 -12.25
CA ASN A 306 -17.12 -28.53 -12.81
C ASN A 306 -17.07 -27.33 -11.83
N PRO A 307 -17.43 -26.11 -12.23
CA PRO A 307 -17.44 -24.96 -11.33
C PRO A 307 -18.36 -25.06 -10.11
N ASP A 308 -19.40 -25.89 -10.19
CA ASP A 308 -20.36 -26.13 -9.10
C ASP A 308 -19.96 -27.27 -8.15
N ASP A 309 -18.67 -27.59 -8.08
CA ASP A 309 -18.08 -28.72 -7.33
C ASP A 309 -18.54 -30.11 -7.76
N SER A 310 -19.42 -30.21 -8.77
CA SER A 310 -19.85 -31.51 -9.28
C SER A 310 -18.73 -32.21 -10.04
N LYS A 311 -18.67 -33.53 -9.91
CA LYS A 311 -17.73 -34.36 -10.66
C LYS A 311 -17.93 -34.17 -12.17
N HIS A 312 -16.84 -33.87 -12.86
CA HIS A 312 -16.77 -33.82 -14.33
C HIS A 312 -16.27 -35.17 -14.89
N ALA A 313 -15.10 -35.62 -14.42
CA ALA A 313 -14.46 -36.88 -14.81
C ALA A 313 -13.57 -37.37 -13.68
N ALA A 314 -13.09 -38.61 -13.76
CA ALA A 314 -12.17 -39.17 -12.76
C ALA A 314 -11.12 -40.05 -13.41
N ASN A 315 -9.93 -40.11 -12.81
CA ASN A 315 -8.80 -40.94 -13.28
C ASN A 315 -8.35 -40.64 -14.72
N GLU A 316 -8.42 -39.39 -15.13
CA GLU A 316 -8.06 -38.95 -16.46
C GLU A 316 -6.54 -38.79 -16.58
N ARG A 317 -5.93 -39.43 -17.58
CA ARG A 317 -4.50 -39.24 -17.88
C ARG A 317 -4.30 -37.98 -18.71
N LYS A 318 -3.40 -37.09 -18.29
CA LYS A 318 -3.08 -35.83 -18.99
C LYS A 318 -1.58 -35.74 -19.27
N GLY A 319 -1.25 -35.18 -20.43
CA GLY A 319 0.13 -34.91 -20.83
C GLY A 319 0.52 -33.50 -20.44
N LEU A 320 1.75 -33.36 -19.97
CA LEU A 320 2.33 -32.11 -19.50
C LEU A 320 3.29 -31.56 -20.53
N ARG A 321 3.20 -30.27 -20.79
CA ARG A 321 4.11 -29.51 -21.66
C ARG A 321 4.61 -28.28 -20.92
N PHE A 322 5.83 -27.91 -21.22
CA PHE A 322 6.52 -26.79 -20.60
C PHE A 322 7.27 -26.02 -21.68
N ALA A 323 7.12 -24.70 -21.68
CA ALA A 323 7.86 -23.78 -22.52
C ALA A 323 8.64 -22.82 -21.63
N ALA A 324 9.90 -22.56 -21.97
CA ALA A 324 10.76 -21.64 -21.23
C ALA A 324 11.18 -20.50 -22.15
N VAL A 325 11.08 -19.28 -21.68
CA VAL A 325 11.23 -18.07 -22.50
C VAL A 325 12.33 -17.20 -21.90
N GLU A 326 13.18 -16.65 -22.76
CA GLU A 326 14.13 -15.59 -22.40
C GLU A 326 13.47 -14.21 -22.59
N LEU A 327 13.78 -13.27 -21.70
CA LEU A 327 13.30 -11.89 -21.70
C LEU A 327 13.70 -11.15 -22.98
N SER A 328 14.82 -11.56 -23.58
CA SER A 328 15.32 -11.03 -24.85
C SER A 328 14.32 -11.25 -26.01
N GLU A 329 13.49 -12.30 -25.93
CA GLU A 329 12.53 -12.66 -27.00
C GLU A 329 11.45 -11.58 -27.19
N PHE A 330 11.13 -10.82 -26.15
CA PHE A 330 10.19 -9.69 -26.23
C PHE A 330 10.74 -8.50 -27.02
N ASN A 331 12.05 -8.47 -27.33
CA ASN A 331 12.70 -7.38 -28.06
C ASN A 331 12.48 -6.00 -27.41
N LEU A 332 12.58 -5.94 -26.08
CA LEU A 332 12.49 -4.70 -25.30
C LEU A 332 13.65 -3.75 -25.59
N THR A 333 13.38 -2.45 -25.58
CA THR A 333 14.42 -1.42 -25.49
C THR A 333 14.96 -1.29 -24.08
N SER A 334 16.16 -0.72 -23.92
CA SER A 334 16.77 -0.52 -22.60
C SER A 334 15.91 0.30 -21.62
N ALA A 335 15.03 1.17 -22.12
CA ALA A 335 14.13 1.97 -21.29
C ALA A 335 12.84 1.22 -20.90
N GLU A 336 12.47 0.17 -21.62
CA GLU A 336 11.28 -0.64 -21.34
C GLU A 336 11.55 -1.73 -20.31
N ILE A 337 12.78 -2.26 -20.24
CA ILE A 337 13.13 -3.33 -19.30
C ILE A 337 12.79 -2.93 -17.85
N SER A 338 13.22 -1.74 -17.40
CA SER A 338 12.93 -1.28 -16.04
C SER A 338 11.47 -0.89 -15.79
N LYS A 339 10.60 -0.94 -16.80
CA LYS A 339 9.18 -0.58 -16.69
C LYS A 339 8.25 -1.78 -16.63
N ALA A 340 8.76 -2.98 -16.91
CA ALA A 340 7.96 -4.19 -16.95
C ALA A 340 7.51 -4.59 -15.53
N VAL A 341 6.22 -4.38 -15.23
CA VAL A 341 5.61 -4.64 -13.91
C VAL A 341 4.40 -5.57 -13.96
N ALA A 342 3.97 -6.00 -15.14
CA ALA A 342 2.92 -6.99 -15.24
C ALA A 342 3.03 -7.88 -16.47
N PHE A 343 2.46 -9.08 -16.35
CA PHE A 343 2.13 -9.90 -17.51
C PHE A 343 0.65 -9.76 -17.86
N ARG A 344 0.38 -9.77 -19.16
CA ARG A 344 -0.93 -10.08 -19.70
C ARG A 344 -0.82 -11.35 -20.52
N LEU A 345 -1.61 -12.34 -20.16
CA LEU A 345 -1.61 -13.66 -20.75
C LEU A 345 -2.96 -13.96 -21.39
N GLU A 346 -2.98 -14.05 -22.71
CA GLU A 346 -4.11 -14.57 -23.47
C GLU A 346 -4.00 -16.10 -23.56
N ILE A 347 -5.09 -16.76 -23.20
CA ILE A 347 -5.18 -18.22 -23.11
C ILE A 347 -6.23 -18.70 -24.10
N SER A 348 -5.80 -19.43 -25.11
CA SER A 348 -6.73 -20.09 -26.02
C SER A 348 -7.42 -21.29 -25.34
N SER A 349 -8.51 -21.78 -25.94
CA SER A 349 -9.37 -22.80 -25.34
C SER A 349 -8.68 -24.12 -24.96
N GLY A 350 -7.56 -24.47 -25.62
CA GLY A 350 -6.81 -25.69 -25.32
C GLY A 350 -5.55 -25.47 -24.50
N ALA A 351 -5.21 -24.22 -24.15
CA ALA A 351 -3.95 -23.84 -23.50
C ALA A 351 -4.07 -23.86 -21.96
N ASP A 352 -4.45 -25.01 -21.41
CA ASP A 352 -4.85 -25.15 -20.01
C ASP A 352 -3.64 -25.23 -19.05
N PRO A 353 -3.38 -24.21 -18.23
CA PRO A 353 -2.14 -24.13 -17.46
C PRO A 353 -2.17 -24.86 -16.12
N VAL A 354 -0.98 -25.25 -15.67
CA VAL A 354 -0.71 -25.71 -14.30
C VAL A 354 -0.40 -24.49 -13.43
N PHE A 355 0.63 -23.75 -13.81
CA PHE A 355 1.08 -22.48 -13.23
C PHE A 355 1.87 -21.67 -14.28
N PHE A 356 2.16 -20.42 -13.96
CA PHE A 356 3.13 -19.58 -14.68
C PHE A 356 4.18 -19.14 -13.68
N ALA A 357 5.45 -19.31 -14.03
CA ALA A 357 6.54 -19.00 -13.11
C ALA A 357 7.58 -18.09 -13.75
N VAL A 358 8.24 -17.30 -12.91
CA VAL A 358 9.34 -16.42 -13.29
C VAL A 358 10.61 -16.81 -12.56
N ASN A 359 11.76 -16.55 -13.19
CA ASN A 359 13.04 -16.57 -12.53
C ASN A 359 13.21 -15.30 -11.69
N GLU A 360 13.50 -15.46 -10.40
CA GLU A 360 13.61 -14.34 -9.46
C GLU A 360 14.84 -13.44 -9.71
N SER A 361 15.83 -13.91 -10.48
CA SER A 361 16.92 -13.03 -10.93
C SER A 361 16.48 -12.06 -12.03
N SER A 362 15.37 -12.37 -12.69
CA SER A 362 14.91 -11.71 -13.91
C SER A 362 13.74 -10.79 -13.62
N PHE A 363 12.82 -11.25 -12.77
CA PHE A 363 11.70 -10.49 -12.26
C PHE A 363 11.69 -10.54 -10.75
N THR A 364 11.39 -9.42 -10.10
CA THR A 364 11.11 -9.44 -8.66
C THR A 364 9.73 -10.05 -8.47
N PRO A 365 9.60 -11.18 -7.75
CA PRO A 365 8.29 -11.77 -7.49
C PRO A 365 7.61 -10.98 -6.37
N GLY A 366 6.63 -10.19 -6.76
CA GLY A 366 6.06 -9.19 -5.87
C GLY A 366 6.92 -7.93 -5.79
N CYS A 367 6.29 -6.90 -5.30
CA CYS A 367 6.75 -5.54 -5.13
C CYS A 367 6.82 -5.27 -3.62
N VAL A 368 7.48 -4.18 -3.23
CA VAL A 368 7.44 -3.74 -1.83
C VAL A 368 6.30 -2.75 -1.74
N SER A 369 5.27 -3.10 -1.00
CA SER A 369 4.17 -2.19 -0.78
C SER A 369 4.62 -0.93 -0.07
N VAL A 370 4.00 0.20 -0.40
CA VAL A 370 4.23 1.46 0.27
C VAL A 370 3.62 1.40 1.68
N ASP A 371 4.37 1.86 2.67
CA ASP A 371 4.01 1.96 4.10
C ASP A 371 4.57 3.31 4.54
N THR A 372 3.72 4.34 4.51
CA THR A 372 4.11 5.75 4.62
C THR A 372 4.57 6.09 6.04
N ASP A 373 3.88 5.60 7.06
CA ASP A 373 4.19 5.88 8.46
C ASP A 373 5.16 4.87 9.13
N GLY A 374 5.38 3.71 8.50
CA GLY A 374 6.30 2.67 8.95
C GLY A 374 5.76 1.81 10.10
N ASP A 375 4.44 1.70 10.27
CA ASP A 375 3.81 0.88 11.30
C ASP A 375 3.79 -0.63 10.95
N GLY A 376 4.08 -0.96 9.69
CA GLY A 376 4.14 -2.31 9.13
C GLY A 376 2.87 -2.77 8.42
N ILE A 377 1.88 -1.90 8.25
CA ILE A 377 0.67 -2.08 7.45
C ILE A 377 0.86 -1.27 6.15
N PRO A 378 0.78 -1.91 4.97
CA PRO A 378 0.81 -1.19 3.71
C PRO A 378 -0.35 -0.19 3.58
N ASN A 379 -0.13 0.94 2.90
CA ASN A 379 -1.15 1.97 2.69
C ASN A 379 -2.46 1.39 2.14
N SER A 380 -2.41 0.46 1.18
CA SER A 380 -3.62 -0.18 0.63
C SER A 380 -4.42 -1.03 1.63
N LEU A 381 -3.89 -1.24 2.85
CA LEU A 381 -4.53 -1.96 3.95
C LEU A 381 -4.68 -1.07 5.20
N ASP A 382 -4.26 0.20 5.12
CA ASP A 382 -4.16 1.15 6.21
C ASP A 382 -5.22 2.25 6.05
N LEU A 383 -6.05 2.46 7.08
CA LEU A 383 -7.12 3.46 7.03
C LEU A 383 -6.68 4.87 7.47
N ASP A 384 -5.41 5.04 7.87
CA ASP A 384 -4.74 6.28 8.30
C ASP A 384 -3.23 6.19 7.97
N SER A 385 -2.88 6.27 6.68
CA SER A 385 -1.55 5.94 6.13
C SER A 385 -0.39 6.81 6.64
N ASP A 386 -0.67 7.99 7.20
CA ASP A 386 0.34 8.87 7.80
C ASP A 386 0.22 9.01 9.33
N ASN A 387 -0.78 8.36 9.91
CA ASN A 387 -1.02 8.25 11.34
C ASN A 387 -1.25 9.59 12.05
N ASP A 388 -1.81 10.58 11.34
CA ASP A 388 -2.12 11.91 11.87
C ASP A 388 -3.49 11.95 12.62
N GLY A 389 -4.27 10.87 12.51
CA GLY A 389 -5.55 10.72 13.21
C GLY A 389 -6.77 11.21 12.44
N ILE A 390 -6.61 11.61 11.18
CA ILE A 390 -7.66 11.72 10.17
C ILE A 390 -7.74 10.35 9.46
N PHE A 391 -8.81 10.07 8.71
CA PHE A 391 -8.88 8.84 7.92
C PHE A 391 -8.55 9.17 6.47
N ASP A 392 -7.89 8.26 5.77
CA ASP A 392 -7.53 8.39 4.36
C ASP A 392 -8.75 8.74 3.50
N ALA A 393 -9.88 8.06 3.72
CA ALA A 393 -11.17 8.34 3.10
C ALA A 393 -11.69 9.79 3.31
N VAL A 394 -11.33 10.46 4.40
CA VAL A 394 -11.69 11.86 4.68
C VAL A 394 -10.76 12.82 3.92
N GLU A 395 -9.47 12.49 3.90
CA GLU A 395 -8.40 13.29 3.30
C GLU A 395 -8.47 13.23 1.79
N SER A 396 -8.80 12.06 1.22
CA SER A 396 -9.05 11.84 -0.21
C SER A 396 -10.05 12.83 -0.83
N GLY A 397 -10.90 13.44 -0.01
CA GLY A 397 -11.76 14.56 -0.40
C GLY A 397 -13.03 14.16 -1.14
N HIS A 398 -13.33 12.86 -1.22
CA HIS A 398 -14.49 12.34 -1.94
C HIS A 398 -15.85 12.63 -1.27
N GLY A 399 -15.85 13.02 0.01
CA GLY A 399 -17.02 13.42 0.79
C GLY A 399 -18.08 12.32 0.99
N LYS A 400 -17.71 11.04 0.92
CA LYS A 400 -18.62 9.92 1.16
C LYS A 400 -18.81 9.69 2.65
N SER A 401 -19.90 8.98 2.98
CA SER A 401 -20.15 8.57 4.35
C SER A 401 -19.31 7.34 4.68
N ILE A 402 -18.56 7.41 5.76
CA ILE A 402 -17.70 6.33 6.26
C ILE A 402 -18.25 5.75 7.57
N ASN A 403 -17.86 4.52 7.89
CA ASN A 403 -18.20 3.87 9.15
C ASN A 403 -17.24 4.35 10.28
N SER A 404 -17.26 3.69 11.44
CA SER A 404 -16.38 4.06 12.56
C SER A 404 -14.92 3.61 12.41
N GLU A 405 -14.62 2.82 11.38
CA GLU A 405 -13.30 2.29 11.08
C GLU A 405 -12.63 3.07 9.94
N GLY A 406 -13.33 3.96 9.23
CA GLY A 406 -12.74 4.68 8.08
C GLY A 406 -13.33 4.25 6.73
N LYS A 407 -13.92 3.06 6.66
CA LYS A 407 -14.42 2.46 5.41
C LYS A 407 -15.68 3.12 4.85
N VAL A 408 -15.77 3.23 3.53
CA VAL A 408 -16.92 3.79 2.82
C VAL A 408 -18.17 2.92 3.00
N ILE A 409 -19.27 3.55 3.42
CA ILE A 409 -20.54 2.86 3.60
C ILE A 409 -21.23 2.71 2.25
N GLY A 410 -21.49 1.47 1.82
CA GLY A 410 -22.26 1.24 0.61
C GLY A 410 -22.27 -0.20 0.14
N ALA A 411 -22.69 -0.38 -1.10
CA ALA A 411 -22.46 -1.62 -1.83
C ALA A 411 -21.10 -1.53 -2.50
N VAL A 412 -20.35 -2.61 -2.45
CA VAL A 412 -19.06 -2.78 -3.14
C VAL A 412 -19.27 -3.52 -4.46
N GLY A 413 -18.50 -3.16 -5.49
CA GLY A 413 -18.56 -3.75 -6.81
C GLY A 413 -18.01 -5.18 -6.86
N ALA A 414 -18.01 -5.78 -8.05
CA ALA A 414 -17.25 -7.00 -8.32
C ALA A 414 -15.75 -6.72 -8.53
N ASP A 415 -15.37 -5.45 -8.62
CA ASP A 415 -14.00 -4.96 -8.67
C ASP A 415 -13.46 -4.48 -7.32
N GLY A 416 -14.19 -4.65 -6.21
CA GLY A 416 -13.73 -4.31 -4.87
C GLY A 416 -13.86 -2.83 -4.48
N ILE A 417 -14.06 -1.95 -5.46
CA ILE A 417 -14.21 -0.51 -5.21
C ILE A 417 -15.65 -0.19 -4.72
N PRO A 418 -15.85 0.67 -3.70
CA PRO A 418 -17.16 1.13 -3.31
C PRO A 418 -17.91 1.81 -4.47
N ASN A 419 -19.11 1.32 -4.80
CA ASN A 419 -19.92 1.88 -5.90
C ASN A 419 -20.20 3.39 -5.73
N SER A 420 -20.14 3.90 -4.50
CA SER A 420 -20.42 5.31 -4.19
C SER A 420 -19.33 6.27 -4.68
N VAL A 421 -18.09 5.79 -4.87
CA VAL A 421 -16.94 6.54 -5.40
C VAL A 421 -16.77 6.37 -6.90
N GLN A 422 -17.59 5.52 -7.53
CA GLN A 422 -17.57 5.27 -8.97
C GLN A 422 -18.67 6.03 -9.71
N ALA A 423 -18.50 6.24 -11.02
CA ALA A 423 -19.50 6.93 -11.82
C ALA A 423 -20.71 6.02 -12.08
N THR A 424 -21.93 6.59 -12.02
CA THR A 424 -23.17 5.84 -12.26
C THR A 424 -23.14 5.11 -13.61
N GLY A 425 -23.27 3.78 -13.58
CA GLY A 425 -23.23 2.93 -14.77
C GLY A 425 -21.82 2.53 -15.22
N GLN A 426 -20.79 2.87 -14.44
CA GLN A 426 -19.41 2.45 -14.60
C GLN A 426 -18.87 1.74 -13.35
N PHE A 427 -19.78 1.12 -12.58
CA PHE A 427 -19.41 0.16 -11.55
C PHE A 427 -18.61 -0.97 -12.19
N ASP A 428 -17.69 -1.56 -11.44
CA ASP A 428 -16.81 -2.65 -11.90
C ASP A 428 -15.79 -2.21 -12.99
N SER A 429 -15.53 -0.91 -13.13
CA SER A 429 -14.60 -0.38 -14.14
C SER A 429 -13.16 -0.24 -13.64
N GLY A 430 -12.91 -0.38 -12.34
CA GLY A 430 -11.62 -0.07 -11.72
C GLY A 430 -11.29 1.43 -11.66
N ASN A 431 -12.26 2.32 -11.92
CA ASN A 431 -12.04 3.77 -11.90
C ASN A 431 -12.94 4.48 -10.89
N ILE A 432 -12.35 5.42 -10.16
CA ILE A 432 -13.05 6.39 -9.32
C ILE A 432 -13.55 7.60 -10.11
N ASN A 433 -14.53 8.33 -9.56
CA ASN A 433 -15.18 9.49 -10.18
C ASN A 433 -14.77 10.84 -9.59
N TYR A 434 -13.72 10.85 -8.76
CA TYR A 434 -13.16 12.01 -8.10
C TYR A 434 -11.64 12.07 -8.34
N SER A 435 -11.03 13.18 -7.98
CA SER A 435 -9.58 13.32 -7.91
C SER A 435 -9.20 13.28 -6.44
N ILE A 436 -8.27 12.41 -6.07
CA ILE A 436 -7.72 12.36 -4.71
C ILE A 436 -7.07 13.71 -4.41
N ALA A 437 -7.25 14.19 -3.18
CA ALA A 437 -6.80 15.51 -2.78
C ALA A 437 -5.25 15.59 -2.74
N ASP A 438 -4.76 16.73 -3.22
CA ASP A 438 -3.36 17.19 -3.15
C ASP A 438 -3.45 18.70 -2.94
N SER A 439 -3.54 19.09 -1.67
CA SER A 439 -3.91 20.45 -1.24
C SER A 439 -2.83 21.49 -1.53
N ASN A 440 -1.56 21.06 -1.65
CA ASN A 440 -0.42 21.93 -1.94
C ASN A 440 0.12 21.80 -3.39
N GLU A 441 -0.40 20.86 -4.18
CA GLU A 441 -0.01 20.52 -5.57
C GLU A 441 1.46 20.04 -5.71
N ASP A 442 1.98 19.29 -4.74
CA ASP A 442 3.36 18.78 -4.73
C ASP A 442 3.52 17.30 -5.14
N ASN A 443 2.41 16.63 -5.44
CA ASN A 443 2.28 15.19 -5.76
C ASN A 443 2.50 14.23 -4.58
N VAL A 444 2.51 14.72 -3.34
CA VAL A 444 2.19 13.92 -2.16
C VAL A 444 0.70 14.14 -1.90
N LEU A 445 -0.08 13.06 -1.94
CA LEU A 445 -1.53 13.13 -1.70
C LEU A 445 -1.79 13.38 -0.22
N ASP A 446 -2.90 14.05 0.09
CA ASP A 446 -3.20 14.53 1.46
C ASP A 446 -3.14 13.39 2.49
N TYR A 447 -3.70 12.21 2.18
CA TYR A 447 -3.71 11.02 3.07
C TYR A 447 -2.31 10.45 3.41
N MET A 448 -1.24 10.96 2.80
CA MET A 448 0.14 10.56 3.08
C MET A 448 0.99 11.71 3.66
N SER A 449 0.35 12.82 4.06
CA SER A 449 1.00 14.08 4.34
C SER A 449 0.59 14.68 5.69
N LEU A 450 1.52 14.69 6.64
CA LEU A 450 1.35 15.33 7.95
C LEU A 450 1.09 16.87 7.94
N ASP A 451 1.21 17.55 6.79
CA ASP A 451 0.96 19.00 6.57
C ASP A 451 0.49 19.22 5.11
N SER A 452 -0.73 18.75 4.79
CA SER A 452 -1.32 18.66 3.44
C SER A 452 -1.31 19.99 2.69
N ASP A 453 -1.54 21.12 3.37
CA ASP A 453 -1.56 22.44 2.74
C ASP A 453 -0.22 23.21 2.82
N SER A 454 0.75 22.63 3.51
CA SER A 454 2.11 23.11 3.70
C SER A 454 2.19 24.55 4.22
N ASP A 455 1.33 24.90 5.16
CA ASP A 455 1.36 26.19 5.85
C ASP A 455 2.21 26.20 7.14
N GLY A 456 2.75 25.02 7.50
CA GLY A 456 3.61 24.80 8.65
C GLY A 456 2.84 24.52 9.94
N CYS A 457 1.56 24.18 9.85
CA CYS A 457 0.76 23.58 10.91
C CYS A 457 0.43 22.14 10.53
N ASN A 458 0.67 21.18 11.43
CA ASN A 458 0.40 19.79 11.11
C ASN A 458 -1.11 19.51 11.08
N ASP A 459 -1.52 18.59 10.22
CA ASP A 459 -2.92 18.26 9.91
C ASP A 459 -3.66 17.77 11.17
N VAL A 460 -3.05 16.90 11.97
CA VAL A 460 -3.51 16.50 13.31
C VAL A 460 -3.94 17.69 14.19
N ILE A 461 -3.16 18.78 14.20
CA ILE A 461 -3.48 19.98 14.98
C ILE A 461 -4.62 20.75 14.31
N GLU A 462 -4.58 20.91 13.00
CA GLU A 462 -5.60 21.66 12.27
C GLU A 462 -6.97 21.00 12.31
N ALA A 463 -7.02 19.66 12.27
CA ALA A 463 -8.21 18.85 12.51
C ALA A 463 -8.76 19.01 13.94
N GLY A 464 -7.97 19.58 14.86
CA GLY A 464 -8.34 19.84 16.24
C GLY A 464 -8.06 18.67 17.17
N PHE A 465 -7.17 17.76 16.78
CA PHE A 465 -6.75 16.61 17.57
C PHE A 465 -5.53 16.94 18.44
N LEU A 466 -5.05 15.93 19.17
CA LEU A 466 -3.96 16.08 20.12
C LEU A 466 -2.65 15.66 19.46
N ASP A 467 -1.62 16.49 19.53
CA ASP A 467 -0.24 16.17 19.20
C ASP A 467 0.65 16.86 20.26
N GLU A 468 1.07 16.10 21.29
CA GLU A 468 1.76 16.64 22.46
C GLU A 468 3.25 16.94 22.21
N ASP A 469 3.88 16.19 21.31
CA ASP A 469 5.29 16.26 20.94
C ASP A 469 5.55 17.03 19.64
N ASN A 470 4.50 17.45 18.95
CA ASN A 470 4.52 18.26 17.75
C ASN A 470 5.28 17.57 16.61
N ASP A 471 5.09 16.26 16.47
CA ASP A 471 5.70 15.44 15.42
C ASP A 471 4.76 15.15 14.24
N GLY A 472 3.50 15.59 14.31
CA GLY A 472 2.49 15.42 13.28
C GLY A 472 1.63 14.18 13.46
N ILE A 473 2.01 13.28 14.37
CA ILE A 473 1.30 12.02 14.59
C ILE A 473 0.26 12.19 15.70
N LEU A 474 -0.85 11.46 15.63
CA LEU A 474 -1.89 11.52 16.64
C LEU A 474 -1.39 11.11 18.04
N GLY A 475 -1.50 12.04 18.97
CA GLY A 475 -1.29 11.85 20.39
C GLY A 475 0.14 12.14 20.82
N LYS A 476 0.88 11.09 21.14
CA LYS A 476 2.26 11.19 21.64
C LYS A 476 3.03 9.93 21.36
N THR A 477 4.19 10.05 20.72
CA THR A 477 4.99 8.89 20.33
C THR A 477 5.74 8.25 21.52
N PRO A 478 5.89 6.91 21.56
CA PRO A 478 5.41 5.92 20.58
C PRO A 478 3.90 5.64 20.71
N VAL A 479 3.23 5.53 19.56
CA VAL A 479 1.82 5.17 19.45
C VAL A 479 1.64 3.66 19.24
N SER A 480 0.40 3.19 19.26
CA SER A 480 0.06 1.82 18.92
C SER A 480 -1.13 1.84 17.99
N VAL A 481 -1.05 1.02 16.96
CA VAL A 481 -2.04 0.90 15.88
C VAL A 481 -2.80 -0.42 16.02
N ASN A 482 -4.00 -0.49 15.44
CA ASN A 482 -4.74 -1.75 15.35
C ASN A 482 -4.38 -2.51 14.05
N SER A 483 -5.20 -3.46 13.60
CA SER A 483 -4.91 -4.24 12.38
C SER A 483 -5.27 -3.53 11.07
N LEU A 484 -5.77 -2.30 11.14
CA LEU A 484 -6.18 -1.43 10.04
C LEU A 484 -5.42 -0.09 10.08
N GLY A 485 -4.24 -0.06 10.74
CA GLY A 485 -3.39 1.13 10.87
C GLY A 485 -3.84 2.22 11.85
N ILE A 486 -5.12 2.27 12.20
CA ILE A 486 -5.68 3.29 13.10
C ILE A 486 -5.03 3.27 14.51
N ILE A 487 -4.53 4.43 14.97
CA ILE A 487 -4.04 4.67 16.33
C ILE A 487 -5.13 4.47 17.38
N ILE A 488 -4.80 3.72 18.44
CA ILE A 488 -5.72 3.44 19.55
C ILE A 488 -5.43 4.31 20.79
N GLU A 489 -6.51 4.63 21.51
CA GLU A 489 -6.50 5.29 22.84
C GLU A 489 -5.95 6.73 22.90
N GLN A 490 -5.77 7.44 21.77
CA GLN A 490 -5.25 8.83 21.76
C GLN A 490 -6.29 9.93 21.47
N GLY A 491 -7.46 9.58 20.93
CA GLY A 491 -8.42 10.57 20.41
C GLY A 491 -8.54 10.42 18.89
N GLY A 492 -8.75 11.53 18.17
CA GLY A 492 -8.78 11.52 16.70
C GLY A 492 -10.05 10.90 16.10
N TYR A 493 -10.01 10.69 14.79
CA TYR A 493 -11.02 9.95 14.00
C TYR A 493 -12.45 10.46 14.19
N THR A 494 -12.57 11.77 14.37
CA THR A 494 -13.85 12.49 14.38
C THR A 494 -13.86 13.49 13.24
N THR A 495 -14.98 14.16 13.00
CA THR A 495 -15.05 15.16 11.93
C THR A 495 -13.96 16.23 12.13
N PRO A 496 -13.03 16.40 11.17
CA PRO A 496 -12.00 17.42 11.26
C PRO A 496 -12.60 18.82 11.37
N ARG A 497 -11.82 19.73 11.94
CA ARG A 497 -12.25 21.10 12.19
C ARG A 497 -12.30 21.90 10.88
N ASP A 498 -13.40 22.63 10.71
CA ASP A 498 -13.54 23.75 9.76
C ASP A 498 -13.76 25.01 10.61
N GLY A 499 -12.67 25.72 10.88
CA GLY A 499 -12.63 26.78 11.87
C GLY A 499 -13.31 28.07 11.43
N ASP A 500 -13.32 28.37 10.14
CA ASP A 500 -13.99 29.54 9.55
C ASP A 500 -15.35 29.24 8.89
N ALA A 501 -15.76 27.97 8.91
CA ALA A 501 -17.05 27.45 8.45
C ALA A 501 -17.30 27.71 6.96
N ASP A 502 -16.27 27.60 6.14
CA ASP A 502 -16.35 27.81 4.69
C ASP A 502 -16.60 26.53 3.87
N GLY A 503 -16.61 25.37 4.55
CA GLY A 503 -16.86 24.06 3.97
C GLY A 503 -15.60 23.31 3.55
N VAL A 504 -14.41 23.88 3.74
CA VAL A 504 -13.12 23.20 3.59
C VAL A 504 -12.53 23.00 4.99
N PHE A 505 -12.04 21.78 5.27
CA PHE A 505 -11.38 21.53 6.56
C PHE A 505 -10.05 22.28 6.60
N ASP A 506 -9.67 22.74 7.81
CA ASP A 506 -8.55 23.64 7.99
C ASP A 506 -7.23 23.03 7.45
N PHE A 507 -6.99 21.74 7.68
CA PHE A 507 -5.79 20.99 7.24
C PHE A 507 -5.56 20.97 5.71
N ARG A 508 -6.59 21.29 4.92
CA ARG A 508 -6.51 21.32 3.44
C ARG A 508 -6.41 22.72 2.87
N LYS A 509 -6.24 23.74 3.71
CA LYS A 509 -6.43 25.12 3.30
C LYS A 509 -5.40 26.04 3.91
N LYS A 510 -4.38 26.29 3.08
CA LYS A 510 -3.24 27.13 3.43
C LYS A 510 -3.66 28.39 4.16
N SER A 511 -3.28 28.45 5.43
CA SER A 511 -3.60 29.54 6.32
C SER A 511 -2.32 30.15 6.89
N SER A 512 -2.47 31.09 7.83
CA SER A 512 -1.33 31.71 8.51
C SER A 512 -1.80 32.61 9.65
N GLN A 513 -0.87 32.88 10.57
CA GLN A 513 -1.08 33.84 11.65
C GLN A 513 -1.51 35.23 11.13
N PRO A 514 -2.44 35.92 11.80
CA PRO A 514 -2.79 37.30 11.50
C PRO A 514 -1.56 38.22 11.45
N THR A 515 -1.46 39.08 10.42
CA THR A 515 -0.36 40.06 10.30
C THR A 515 -0.86 41.49 10.33
N ILE A 516 -0.17 42.37 11.08
CA ILE A 516 -0.54 43.78 11.19
C ILE A 516 0.24 44.60 10.17
N SER A 517 -0.39 44.94 9.05
CA SER A 517 0.22 45.72 7.99
C SER A 517 0.36 47.22 8.35
N PHE A 518 -0.50 47.77 9.22
CA PHE A 518 -0.29 49.12 9.79
C PHE A 518 -0.58 49.20 11.29
N LYS A 519 0.43 49.64 12.05
CA LYS A 519 0.33 49.80 13.50
C LYS A 519 -0.61 50.96 13.90
N LEU A 520 -1.42 50.71 14.91
CA LEU A 520 -2.28 51.72 15.53
C LEU A 520 -1.46 52.91 16.03
N GLN A 521 -2.03 54.10 15.94
CA GLN A 521 -1.41 55.35 16.39
C GLN A 521 -2.24 56.00 17.48
N ASN A 522 -1.56 56.69 18.41
CA ASN A 522 -2.20 57.49 19.44
C ASN A 522 -3.24 58.46 18.84
N LYS A 523 -4.44 58.50 19.43
CA LYS A 523 -5.57 59.22 18.85
C LYS A 523 -6.03 60.38 19.73
N THR A 524 -6.30 61.52 19.11
CA THR A 524 -6.97 62.64 19.80
C THR A 524 -8.46 62.56 19.52
N LEU A 525 -9.25 62.44 20.58
CA LEU A 525 -10.71 62.43 20.59
C LEU A 525 -11.24 63.81 21.00
N PHE A 526 -12.45 64.13 20.55
CA PHE A 526 -13.12 65.36 20.96
C PHE A 526 -14.32 65.03 21.84
N ASP A 527 -14.38 65.68 23.01
CA ASP A 527 -15.46 65.48 23.98
C ASP A 527 -16.84 65.67 23.32
N GLY A 528 -17.75 64.75 23.60
CA GLY A 528 -19.10 64.70 23.03
C GLY A 528 -19.21 64.28 21.56
N HIS A 529 -18.12 63.87 20.91
CA HIS A 529 -18.11 63.47 19.49
C HIS A 529 -17.73 62.01 19.29
N ALA A 530 -18.22 61.43 18.19
CA ALA A 530 -17.83 60.09 17.77
C ALA A 530 -16.41 60.07 17.19
N SER A 531 -15.73 58.93 17.32
CA SER A 531 -14.44 58.69 16.68
C SER A 531 -14.20 57.21 16.43
N ASN A 532 -13.39 56.90 15.42
CA ASN A 532 -13.13 55.53 15.00
C ASN A 532 -11.66 55.16 15.20
N ILE A 533 -11.37 53.96 15.70
CA ILE A 533 -10.02 53.39 15.70
C ILE A 533 -10.05 52.22 14.73
N THR A 534 -9.27 52.30 13.65
CA THR A 534 -9.23 51.30 12.58
C THR A 534 -7.85 50.68 12.51
N ILE A 535 -7.78 49.36 12.47
CA ILE A 535 -6.54 48.63 12.19
C ILE A 535 -6.51 48.18 10.72
N LEU A 536 -5.31 48.04 10.16
CA LEU A 536 -5.10 47.35 8.89
C LEU A 536 -4.24 46.12 9.19
N ALA A 537 -4.81 44.97 8.90
CA ALA A 537 -4.24 43.65 9.13
C ALA A 537 -4.75 42.70 8.05
N ASP A 538 -3.97 41.67 7.78
CA ASP A 538 -4.22 40.61 6.81
C ASP A 538 -4.35 39.27 7.57
N ASN A 539 -5.00 38.28 6.94
CA ASN A 539 -5.26 36.95 7.52
C ASN A 539 -6.03 37.03 8.86
N VAL A 540 -7.14 37.78 8.88
CA VAL A 540 -7.96 37.97 10.08
C VAL A 540 -9.40 37.56 9.80
N THR A 541 -9.90 36.60 10.56
CA THR A 541 -11.32 36.21 10.52
C THR A 541 -12.11 36.88 11.65
N ASN A 542 -11.48 37.14 12.80
CA ASN A 542 -12.14 37.73 13.96
C ASN A 542 -11.29 38.82 14.66
N TYR A 543 -11.98 39.79 15.25
CA TYR A 543 -11.38 40.90 15.99
C TYR A 543 -11.94 40.90 17.41
N ARG A 544 -11.12 41.22 18.40
CA ARG A 544 -11.58 41.50 19.78
C ARG A 544 -10.92 42.77 20.31
N TRP A 545 -11.66 43.87 20.36
CA TRP A 545 -11.16 45.13 20.92
C TRP A 545 -11.11 45.07 22.44
N GLN A 546 -9.99 45.52 23.02
CA GLN A 546 -9.76 45.52 24.46
C GLN A 546 -9.43 46.93 24.97
N LEU A 547 -9.89 47.24 26.17
CA LEU A 547 -9.69 48.50 26.87
C LEU A 547 -8.84 48.30 28.12
N SER A 548 -7.92 49.23 28.35
CA SER A 548 -7.24 49.42 29.62
C SER A 548 -7.52 50.82 30.17
N THR A 549 -7.92 50.86 31.44
CA THR A 549 -8.14 52.11 32.19
C THR A 549 -7.05 52.37 33.23
N ASP A 550 -6.06 51.48 33.33
CA ASP A 550 -5.00 51.45 34.34
C ASP A 550 -3.60 51.60 33.72
N ALA A 551 -3.50 52.40 32.65
CA ALA A 551 -2.25 52.67 31.91
C ALA A 551 -1.60 51.44 31.24
N GLY A 552 -2.38 50.41 30.92
CA GLY A 552 -1.95 49.22 30.19
C GLY A 552 -1.58 48.04 31.10
N ASN A 553 -1.86 48.10 32.40
CA ASN A 553 -1.56 47.00 33.33
C ASN A 553 -2.52 45.83 33.14
N SER A 554 -3.78 46.10 32.82
CA SER A 554 -4.78 45.09 32.48
C SER A 554 -5.66 45.54 31.31
N PHE A 555 -6.07 44.57 30.51
CA PHE A 555 -6.96 44.77 29.37
C PHE A 555 -8.21 43.93 29.53
N VAL A 556 -9.37 44.55 29.32
CA VAL A 556 -10.68 43.89 29.35
C VAL A 556 -11.32 43.95 27.97
N ASP A 557 -12.00 42.88 27.57
CA ASP A 557 -12.73 42.82 26.31
C ASP A 557 -13.87 43.84 26.32
N LEU A 558 -14.00 44.59 25.22
CA LEU A 558 -15.08 45.52 25.02
C LEU A 558 -16.32 44.80 24.51
N VAL A 559 -17.47 45.30 24.94
CA VAL A 559 -18.79 44.90 24.43
C VAL A 559 -19.46 46.09 23.76
N ASP A 560 -20.18 45.83 22.67
CA ASP A 560 -21.01 46.85 22.03
C ASP A 560 -22.08 47.33 23.01
N ASN A 561 -22.14 48.65 23.24
CA ASN A 561 -23.03 49.29 24.20
C ASN A 561 -23.29 50.74 23.80
N ASP A 562 -23.78 51.60 24.69
CA ASP A 562 -24.03 53.02 24.37
C ASP A 562 -22.76 53.82 24.05
N VAL A 563 -21.58 53.31 24.43
CA VAL A 563 -20.28 53.96 24.24
C VAL A 563 -19.53 53.39 23.04
N TYR A 564 -19.56 52.06 22.84
CA TYR A 564 -18.78 51.36 21.82
C TYR A 564 -19.68 50.67 20.78
N ALA A 565 -19.19 50.64 19.54
CA ALA A 565 -19.76 49.85 18.44
C ALA A 565 -18.63 49.22 17.62
N GLY A 566 -18.87 48.04 17.05
CA GLY A 566 -17.89 47.37 16.18
C GLY A 566 -16.71 46.76 16.94
N VAL A 567 -16.90 46.37 18.20
CA VAL A 567 -15.85 45.75 19.05
C VAL A 567 -15.30 44.43 18.51
N ASN A 568 -16.02 43.79 17.58
CA ASN A 568 -15.56 42.61 16.84
C ASN A 568 -15.31 42.88 15.36
N SER A 569 -14.93 44.11 15.01
CA SER A 569 -14.67 44.49 13.62
C SER A 569 -13.33 45.21 13.48
N LYS A 570 -12.89 45.34 12.22
CA LYS A 570 -11.73 46.15 11.83
C LYS A 570 -11.74 47.58 12.38
N THR A 571 -12.91 48.14 12.68
CA THR A 571 -13.07 49.50 13.19
C THR A 571 -13.88 49.56 14.48
N LEU A 572 -13.23 49.92 15.58
CA LEU A 572 -13.91 50.31 16.82
C LEU A 572 -14.46 51.73 16.68
N THR A 573 -15.75 51.89 16.92
CA THR A 573 -16.41 53.20 17.00
C THR A 573 -16.66 53.56 18.46
N ILE A 574 -16.04 54.64 18.92
CA ILE A 574 -16.40 55.32 20.17
C ILE A 574 -17.52 56.29 19.82
N LYS A 575 -18.77 55.94 20.14
CA LYS A 575 -19.98 56.69 19.77
C LYS A 575 -19.99 58.10 20.33
N LYS A 576 -19.44 58.27 21.54
CA LYS A 576 -19.29 59.55 22.23
C LYS A 576 -18.09 59.50 23.15
N ALA A 577 -17.03 60.22 22.81
CA ALA A 577 -15.87 60.36 23.69
C ALA A 577 -16.20 61.27 24.88
N GLU A 578 -15.74 60.89 26.07
CA GLU A 578 -15.89 61.66 27.31
C GLU A 578 -14.53 62.00 27.91
N PHE A 579 -14.41 63.12 28.63
CA PHE A 579 -13.15 63.53 29.26
C PHE A 579 -12.59 62.50 30.26
N SER A 580 -13.44 61.65 30.84
CA SER A 580 -13.05 60.52 31.69
C SER A 580 -12.16 59.50 30.98
N MET A 581 -12.17 59.48 29.64
CA MET A 581 -11.36 58.57 28.83
C MET A 581 -9.92 59.09 28.58
N GLU A 582 -9.53 60.26 29.10
CA GLU A 582 -8.14 60.75 28.97
C GLU A 582 -7.15 59.71 29.51
N GLY A 583 -6.23 59.26 28.65
CA GLY A 583 -5.21 58.28 29.03
C GLY A 583 -5.66 56.82 28.96
N TYR A 584 -6.92 56.54 28.58
CA TYR A 584 -7.35 55.18 28.26
C TYR A 584 -6.53 54.61 27.11
N LYS A 585 -6.28 53.31 27.17
CA LYS A 585 -5.55 52.58 26.13
C LYS A 585 -6.45 51.54 25.48
N TYR A 586 -6.34 51.43 24.17
CA TYR A 586 -7.05 50.43 23.38
C TYR A 586 -6.05 49.55 22.66
N ARG A 587 -6.34 48.26 22.53
CA ARG A 587 -5.66 47.35 21.62
C ARG A 587 -6.70 46.43 20.98
N VAL A 588 -6.29 45.69 19.96
CA VAL A 588 -7.15 44.67 19.34
C VAL A 588 -6.37 43.36 19.27
N LEU A 589 -7.02 42.29 19.68
CA LEU A 589 -6.57 40.93 19.44
C LEU A 589 -7.17 40.47 18.12
N LEU A 590 -6.31 40.09 17.18
CA LEU A 590 -6.67 39.54 15.88
C LEU A 590 -6.62 38.02 15.98
N GLU A 591 -7.56 37.37 15.32
CA GLU A 591 -7.68 35.92 15.28
C GLU A 591 -7.85 35.47 13.82
N ASN A 592 -7.12 34.43 13.42
CA ASN A 592 -7.44 33.61 12.27
C ASN A 592 -7.99 32.28 12.79
N THR A 593 -9.28 32.05 12.58
CA THR A 593 -9.97 30.86 13.08
C THR A 593 -9.62 29.61 12.28
N GLY A 594 -9.13 29.75 11.04
CA GLY A 594 -8.66 28.62 10.22
C GLY A 594 -7.17 28.35 10.34
N TYR A 595 -6.47 28.87 11.37
CA TYR A 595 -5.05 28.55 11.59
C TYR A 595 -4.80 28.23 13.07
N LEU A 596 -4.86 26.96 13.45
CA LEU A 596 -4.90 26.57 14.86
C LEU A 596 -3.54 26.63 15.56
N CYS A 597 -2.43 26.47 14.84
CA CYS A 597 -1.09 26.51 15.44
C CYS A 597 -0.70 27.88 16.00
N SER A 598 -1.13 28.98 15.36
CA SER A 598 -0.86 30.34 15.85
C SER A 598 -1.99 31.30 15.49
N PRO A 599 -3.18 31.13 16.10
CA PRO A 599 -4.40 31.81 15.64
C PRO A 599 -4.36 33.30 15.96
N TYR A 600 -3.56 33.74 16.94
CA TYR A 600 -3.66 35.08 17.51
C TYR A 600 -2.49 36.00 17.18
N ASN A 601 -2.78 37.27 16.92
CA ASN A 601 -1.80 38.37 16.96
C ASN A 601 -2.38 39.60 17.68
N SER A 602 -1.65 40.16 18.64
CA SER A 602 -2.11 41.33 19.40
C SER A 602 -1.48 42.62 18.89
N SER A 603 -2.30 43.64 18.66
CA SER A 603 -1.80 44.95 18.26
C SER A 603 -1.11 45.69 19.39
N THR A 604 -0.22 46.62 19.02
CA THR A 604 0.34 47.58 19.98
C THR A 604 -0.77 48.48 20.51
N GLU A 605 -0.74 48.77 21.81
CA GLU A 605 -1.70 49.66 22.45
C GLU A 605 -1.63 51.11 21.93
N VAL A 606 -2.80 51.73 21.78
CA VAL A 606 -2.99 53.15 21.43
C VAL A 606 -3.56 53.88 22.63
N THR A 607 -2.94 54.99 23.02
CA THR A 607 -3.48 55.89 24.05
C THR A 607 -4.36 56.95 23.40
N VAL A 608 -5.52 57.22 24.01
CA VAL A 608 -6.41 58.32 23.59
C VAL A 608 -6.20 59.57 24.45
N LYS A 609 -6.23 60.72 23.78
CA LYS A 609 -6.25 62.04 24.42
C LYS A 609 -7.55 62.74 24.08
N VAL A 610 -8.29 63.19 25.07
CA VAL A 610 -9.56 63.89 24.92
C VAL A 610 -9.33 65.39 24.99
N ARG A 611 -9.91 66.11 24.03
CA ARG A 611 -9.85 67.58 23.93
C ARG A 611 -11.24 68.15 23.74
N VAL A 612 -11.43 69.40 24.11
CA VAL A 612 -12.67 70.14 23.81
C VAL A 612 -12.54 70.79 22.43
N LYS A 613 -13.57 70.63 21.59
CA LYS A 613 -13.54 71.13 20.20
C LYS A 613 -13.66 72.65 20.10
N THR A 614 -14.32 73.27 21.07
CA THR A 614 -14.53 74.72 21.13
C THR A 614 -14.16 75.25 22.50
N VAL A 615 -13.14 76.12 22.56
CA VAL A 615 -12.85 76.94 23.74
C VAL A 615 -13.45 78.33 23.47
N ILE A 616 -14.57 78.67 24.10
CA ILE A 616 -15.10 80.04 24.05
C ILE A 616 -14.27 80.89 25.00
N MET A 617 -13.23 81.56 24.47
CA MET A 617 -12.57 82.63 25.21
C MET A 617 -13.34 83.94 25.00
N ASN A 618 -14.00 84.42 26.06
CA ASN A 618 -14.66 85.72 26.03
C ASN A 618 -13.60 86.84 26.04
N ARG A 619 -13.13 87.25 24.86
CA ARG A 619 -12.20 88.37 24.64
C ARG A 619 -12.96 89.69 24.76
N ASN A 620 -13.47 90.02 25.94
CA ASN A 620 -13.74 91.40 26.40
C ASN A 620 -14.42 91.43 27.77
N ARG A 621 -13.63 91.70 28.82
CA ARG A 621 -14.02 92.54 29.98
C ARG A 621 -12.78 92.87 30.81
N ALA A 622 -12.19 94.03 30.54
CA ALA A 622 -11.31 94.70 31.48
C ALA A 622 -12.18 95.43 32.51
N TYR A 623 -12.21 94.98 33.76
CA TYR A 623 -12.68 95.81 34.87
C TYR A 623 -11.48 96.59 35.40
N ARG A 624 -11.52 97.93 35.24
CA ARG A 624 -10.64 98.84 35.95
C ARG A 624 -11.24 99.06 37.35
N VAL A 625 -10.59 98.48 38.36
CA VAL A 625 -10.85 98.82 39.77
C VAL A 625 -10.31 100.23 40.01
N ILE A 626 -11.19 101.18 40.32
CA ILE A 626 -10.81 102.45 40.97
C ILE A 626 -11.05 102.24 42.46
N LYS A 627 -10.01 102.54 43.26
CA LYS A 627 -9.93 102.39 44.72
C LYS A 627 -11.13 102.94 45.47
#